data_AF-A0A7W0GZP1-F1
#
_entry.id   AF-A0A7W0GZP1-F1
#
_cell.length_a   1.000
_cell.length_b   1.000
_cell.length_c   1.000
_cell.angle_alpha   90.00
_cell.angle_beta   90.00
_cell.angle_gamma   90.00
#
_symmetry.space_group_name_H-M   'P 1'
#
loop_
_entity.id
_entity.type
_entity.pdbx_description
1 polymer ?
#
loop_
_entity_poly.entity_id
_entity_poly.type
_entity_poly.pdbx_seq_one_letter_code
_entity_poly.pdbx_strand_id
1 'polypeptide(L)'
;MIGTFAYLIGRSARNRLARQLRRLRQPRYSVALVLGILYIWFIIVYQRPGSLAPEIREAGWLAPAGAVVVAGLVAWAWIFAAERRVLAFTPAEVTFLFPAPISRRQLIHFKLLRRQLVILVNTLVWTLLLSPRRFDASAWLRAGGLWVLFTTLSLHRLAASYVRGSLSAHGVAAARRRKVSLVAVALALLGAIWVAAEASAILAAGWNGGIGPFLAAIGTALDLPATRLLLAPFLALMGPLTAGSAEGWLRAMGPALAILALHYVWVVRSDAAFEEAAAEASLRRAEALVDRSRKRRSPRAVSREPPPYRLAPDGSPAGAILWKNLVAVVRTGRPRSIGTTLVAGGIILAVLSFRSEGKVAEVVGWLAAMVGGFLFVIGPQWVRSDLRGDLSKLDLLRSYPIPARSLVTAEVASSTLVLSALQLGVLGFAYLAFLGNRAMEPSLVIRSAVLAAAFVFLPAVNLLGLLIHNGAAMLYPAWIAPGSDRPGGVEALGQNMLAMIAYLALLATTLLLPVAVGAAVFLGFGWGIGWWAAVPASAAALGVAAAEARVMIGWIGRVFERSDPASAGTGR
;
A
#
# COMPACT_ATOMS: atom_id res chain seq x y z
N MET A 1 33.40 -9.02 16.41
CA MET A 1 32.16 -9.28 15.64
C MET A 1 31.42 -8.03 15.20
N ILE A 2 31.12 -7.06 16.07
CA ILE A 2 30.42 -5.81 15.66
C ILE A 2 31.18 -5.08 14.55
N GLY A 3 32.51 -4.94 14.66
CA GLY A 3 33.35 -4.33 13.62
C GLY A 3 33.27 -5.07 12.27
N THR A 4 33.24 -6.40 12.26
CA THR A 4 33.10 -7.23 11.05
C THR A 4 31.76 -7.00 10.37
N PHE A 5 30.67 -6.92 11.15
CA PHE A 5 29.35 -6.61 10.63
C PHE A 5 29.25 -5.19 10.11
N ALA A 6 29.80 -4.21 10.83
CA ALA A 6 29.89 -2.83 10.37
C ALA A 6 30.67 -2.73 9.05
N TYR A 7 31.78 -3.46 8.93
CA TYR A 7 32.57 -3.55 7.69
C TYR A 7 31.74 -4.13 6.52
N LEU A 8 31.06 -5.26 6.72
CA LEU A 8 30.21 -5.88 5.70
C LEU A 8 29.07 -4.96 5.26
N ILE A 9 28.42 -4.29 6.22
CA ILE A 9 27.35 -3.33 5.97
C ILE A 9 27.89 -2.13 5.17
N GLY A 10 29.02 -1.56 5.59
CA GLY A 10 29.67 -0.43 4.92
C GLY A 10 30.11 -0.76 3.49
N ARG A 11 30.75 -1.91 3.27
CA ARG A 11 31.12 -2.38 1.92
C ARG A 11 29.89 -2.64 1.04
N SER A 12 28.84 -3.22 1.60
CA SER A 12 27.57 -3.43 0.88
C SER A 12 26.92 -2.11 0.47
N ALA A 13 26.91 -1.12 1.36
CA ALA A 13 26.40 0.22 1.08
C ALA A 13 27.24 0.92 0.00
N ARG A 14 28.57 0.89 0.11
CA ARG A 14 29.49 1.45 -0.90
C ARG A 14 29.30 0.78 -2.26
N ASN A 15 29.19 -0.54 -2.32
CA ASN A 15 28.99 -1.28 -3.57
C ASN A 15 27.63 -0.95 -4.20
N ARG A 16 26.58 -0.75 -3.39
CA ARG A 16 25.27 -0.31 -3.86
C ARG A 16 25.33 1.11 -4.43
N LEU A 17 25.99 2.04 -3.73
CA LEU A 17 26.16 3.42 -4.19
C LEU A 17 26.98 3.47 -5.48
N ALA A 18 28.09 2.75 -5.56
CA ALA A 18 28.91 2.66 -6.77
C ALA A 18 28.09 2.10 -7.96
N ARG A 19 27.21 1.12 -7.71
CA ARG A 19 26.30 0.60 -8.75
C ARG A 19 25.28 1.66 -9.18
N GLN A 20 24.70 2.42 -8.26
CA GLN A 20 23.77 3.52 -8.58
C GLN A 20 24.46 4.63 -9.37
N LEU A 21 25.66 5.06 -8.96
CA LEU A 21 26.44 6.07 -9.68
C LEU A 21 26.80 5.62 -11.10
N ARG A 22 27.13 4.35 -11.30
CA ARG A 22 27.38 3.81 -12.64
C ARG A 22 26.13 3.86 -13.53
N ARG A 23 24.93 3.74 -12.97
CA ARG A 23 23.67 3.87 -13.71
C ARG A 23 23.42 5.29 -14.21
N LEU A 24 23.88 6.31 -13.48
CA LEU A 24 23.74 7.72 -13.90
C LEU A 24 24.43 8.05 -15.24
N ARG A 25 25.29 7.16 -15.75
CA ARG A 25 25.83 7.26 -17.12
C ARG A 25 24.75 7.14 -18.19
N GLN A 26 23.60 6.57 -17.88
CA GLN A 26 22.47 6.49 -18.79
C GLN A 26 21.55 7.70 -18.56
N PRO A 27 21.23 8.50 -19.61
CA PRO A 27 20.46 9.75 -19.47
C PRO A 27 19.13 9.61 -18.72
N ARG A 28 18.47 8.44 -18.85
CA ARG A 28 17.21 8.15 -18.16
C ARG A 28 17.33 8.18 -16.63
N TYR A 29 18.43 7.65 -16.11
CA TYR A 29 18.65 7.53 -14.67
C TYR A 29 19.13 8.86 -14.07
N SER A 30 19.88 9.66 -14.85
CA SER A 30 20.24 11.02 -14.46
C SER A 30 19.03 11.95 -14.43
N VAL A 31 18.16 11.94 -15.45
CA VAL A 31 16.92 12.75 -15.47
C VAL A 31 16.01 12.38 -14.30
N ALA A 32 15.79 11.08 -14.07
CA ALA A 32 15.01 10.60 -12.94
C ALA A 32 15.58 11.05 -11.59
N LEU A 33 16.90 10.96 -11.41
CA LEU A 33 17.55 11.42 -10.19
C LEU A 33 17.40 12.93 -10.01
N VAL A 34 17.61 13.72 -11.06
CA VAL A 34 17.45 15.19 -11.03
C VAL A 34 16.02 15.55 -10.63
N LEU A 35 15.01 14.95 -11.26
CA LEU A 35 13.61 15.18 -10.90
C LEU A 35 13.31 14.76 -9.45
N GLY A 36 13.84 13.62 -9.00
CA GLY A 36 13.71 13.17 -7.62
C GLY A 36 14.35 14.14 -6.62
N ILE A 37 15.54 14.68 -6.93
CA ILE A 37 16.22 15.69 -6.13
C ILE A 37 15.44 17.01 -6.15
N LEU A 38 15.00 17.48 -7.31
CA LEU A 38 14.21 18.70 -7.47
C LEU A 38 12.90 18.60 -6.69
N TYR A 39 12.26 17.43 -6.68
CA TYR A 39 11.07 17.22 -5.88
C TYR A 39 11.35 17.23 -4.38
N ILE A 40 12.40 16.54 -3.94
CA ILE A 40 12.81 16.60 -2.54
C ILE A 40 13.17 18.04 -2.16
N TRP A 41 13.89 18.76 -3.02
CA TRP A 41 14.20 20.17 -2.85
C TRP A 41 12.93 21.03 -2.82
N PHE A 42 11.96 20.79 -3.68
CA PHE A 42 10.69 21.52 -3.69
C PHE A 42 9.90 21.29 -2.40
N ILE A 43 9.74 20.04 -1.97
CA ILE A 43 9.02 19.74 -0.72
C ILE A 43 9.76 20.29 0.49
N ILE A 44 11.09 20.15 0.51
CA ILE A 44 11.89 20.72 1.57
C ILE A 44 11.83 22.24 1.39
N VAL A 45 12.61 22.84 0.51
CA VAL A 45 12.81 24.31 0.45
C VAL A 45 11.53 25.12 0.23
N TYR A 46 10.63 24.70 -0.66
CA TYR A 46 9.48 25.51 -1.10
C TYR A 46 8.20 25.23 -0.31
N GLN A 47 7.84 23.95 -0.10
CA GLN A 47 6.73 23.58 0.78
C GLN A 47 7.17 23.70 2.25
N ARG A 48 7.20 24.93 2.76
CA ARG A 48 7.28 25.15 4.20
C ARG A 48 5.96 24.67 4.79
N PRO A 49 5.96 23.76 5.78
CA PRO A 49 4.79 23.56 6.59
C PRO A 49 4.40 24.95 7.10
N GLY A 50 3.21 25.43 6.74
CA GLY A 50 2.69 26.66 7.31
C GLY A 50 2.81 26.53 8.82
N SER A 51 3.24 27.59 9.52
CA SER A 51 3.08 27.60 10.96
C SER A 51 1.60 27.39 11.21
N LEU A 52 1.24 26.26 11.82
CA LEU A 52 -0.11 26.08 12.36
C LEU A 52 -0.42 27.33 13.18
N ALA A 53 -1.62 27.88 12.99
CA ALA A 53 -2.05 29.05 13.76
C ALA A 53 -1.72 28.82 15.26
N PRO A 54 -1.26 29.84 15.99
CA PRO A 54 -0.85 29.70 17.40
C PRO A 54 -1.87 28.92 18.23
N GLU A 55 -3.17 29.19 17.99
CA GLU A 55 -4.32 28.51 18.59
C GLU A 55 -4.31 26.98 18.37
N ILE A 56 -3.97 26.52 17.16
CA ILE A 56 -3.91 25.09 16.80
C ILE A 56 -2.68 24.43 17.45
N ARG A 57 -1.59 25.17 17.64
CA ARG A 57 -0.36 24.67 18.29
C ARG A 57 -0.53 24.57 19.80
N GLU A 58 -1.26 25.51 20.41
CA GLU A 58 -1.57 25.55 21.84
C GLU A 58 -2.68 24.55 22.22
N ALA A 59 -3.57 24.19 21.30
CA ALA A 59 -4.67 23.24 21.51
C ALA A 59 -4.23 21.77 21.79
N GLY A 60 -2.93 21.45 21.84
CA GLY A 60 -2.43 20.18 22.38
C GLY A 60 -2.80 18.89 21.60
N TRP A 61 -3.55 18.97 20.50
CA TRP A 61 -4.12 17.82 19.79
C TRP A 61 -3.11 16.99 18.98
N LEU A 62 -1.91 17.52 18.70
CA LEU A 62 -0.90 16.84 17.86
C LEU A 62 -0.44 15.50 18.43
N ALA A 63 -0.18 15.45 19.75
CA ALA A 63 0.25 14.22 20.42
C ALA A 63 -0.83 13.13 20.38
N PRO A 64 -2.09 13.39 20.78
CA PRO A 64 -3.12 12.36 20.75
C PRO A 64 -3.55 11.99 19.32
N ALA A 65 -3.58 12.94 18.36
CA ALA A 65 -3.83 12.61 16.95
C ALA A 65 -2.73 11.70 16.38
N GLY A 66 -1.46 12.02 16.65
CA GLY A 66 -0.34 11.15 16.28
C GLY A 66 -0.42 9.78 16.97
N ALA A 67 -0.84 9.73 18.23
CA ALA A 67 -1.00 8.48 18.97
C ALA A 67 -2.08 7.57 18.33
N VAL A 68 -3.20 8.13 17.89
CA VAL A 68 -4.24 7.40 17.15
C VAL A 68 -3.69 6.84 15.83
N VAL A 69 -2.92 7.65 15.08
CA VAL A 69 -2.29 7.19 13.83
C VAL A 69 -1.34 6.02 14.09
N VAL A 70 -0.47 6.13 15.11
CA VAL A 70 0.47 5.07 15.48
C VAL A 70 -0.27 3.82 15.95
N ALA A 71 -1.32 3.97 16.76
CA ALA A 71 -2.19 2.87 17.19
C ALA A 71 -2.83 2.14 16.00
N GLY A 72 -3.34 2.90 15.02
CA GLY A 72 -3.88 2.37 13.77
C GLY A 72 -2.84 1.60 12.96
N LEU A 73 -1.61 2.10 12.86
CA LEU A 73 -0.51 1.39 12.20
C LEU A 73 -0.13 0.08 12.91
N VAL A 74 -0.20 0.06 14.24
CA VAL A 74 0.00 -1.15 15.05
C VAL A 74 -1.13 -2.16 14.81
N ALA A 75 -2.40 -1.72 14.88
CA ALA A 75 -3.55 -2.58 14.61
C ALA A 75 -3.51 -3.16 13.18
N TRP A 76 -3.16 -2.33 12.19
CA TRP A 76 -2.98 -2.74 10.80
C TRP A 76 -1.96 -3.87 10.65
N ALA A 77 -0.85 -3.82 11.40
CA ALA A 77 0.18 -4.86 11.38
C ALA A 77 -0.34 -6.23 11.87
N TRP A 78 -1.36 -6.25 12.74
CA TRP A 78 -1.98 -7.48 13.20
C TRP A 78 -3.04 -8.00 12.21
N ILE A 79 -3.91 -7.12 11.72
CA ILE A 79 -5.09 -7.48 10.91
C ILE A 79 -4.69 -7.86 9.47
N PHE A 80 -3.84 -7.07 8.80
CA PHE A 80 -3.67 -7.16 7.33
C PHE A 80 -2.29 -7.65 6.87
N ALA A 81 -1.27 -7.69 7.74
CA ALA A 81 0.10 -7.91 7.26
C ALA A 81 0.39 -9.38 6.93
N ALA A 82 0.31 -9.81 5.66
CA ALA A 82 0.64 -11.18 5.24
C ALA A 82 2.17 -11.48 5.14
N GLU A 83 3.04 -10.71 5.80
CA GLU A 83 4.49 -10.82 5.59
C GLU A 83 5.13 -11.99 6.35
N ARG A 84 5.43 -13.08 5.64
CA ARG A 84 6.26 -14.20 6.12
C ARG A 84 7.78 -13.91 6.12
N ARG A 85 8.22 -12.68 5.83
CA ARG A 85 9.63 -12.39 5.42
C ARG A 85 10.40 -11.39 6.30
N VAL A 86 10.06 -11.21 7.56
CA VAL A 86 10.57 -10.04 8.32
C VAL A 86 12.03 -10.21 8.83
N LEU A 87 12.62 -11.42 8.76
CA LEU A 87 14.09 -11.65 8.79
C LEU A 87 14.60 -12.56 7.65
N ALA A 88 14.09 -12.38 6.42
CA ALA A 88 14.63 -13.18 5.32
C ALA A 88 16.13 -12.89 5.10
N PHE A 89 16.96 -13.91 5.24
CA PHE A 89 18.36 -13.87 4.82
C PHE A 89 18.42 -14.04 3.30
N THR A 90 19.22 -13.22 2.64
CA THR A 90 19.52 -13.40 1.23
C THR A 90 20.28 -14.71 1.02
N PRO A 91 20.20 -15.35 -0.16
CA PRO A 91 20.94 -16.58 -0.43
C PRO A 91 22.46 -16.46 -0.17
N ALA A 92 23.02 -15.28 -0.45
CA ALA A 92 24.42 -14.98 -0.16
C ALA A 92 24.69 -14.93 1.35
N GLU A 93 23.86 -14.24 2.14
CA GLU A 93 24.01 -14.19 3.60
C GLU A 93 23.88 -15.59 4.23
N VAL A 94 22.96 -16.42 3.77
CA VAL A 94 22.85 -17.81 4.25
C VAL A 94 24.13 -18.59 3.91
N THR A 95 24.62 -18.45 2.68
CA THR A 95 25.81 -19.19 2.22
C THR A 95 27.08 -18.80 2.98
N PHE A 96 27.24 -17.53 3.35
CA PHE A 96 28.47 -17.05 3.97
C PHE A 96 28.39 -16.89 5.50
N LEU A 97 27.22 -16.58 6.07
CA LEU A 97 27.08 -16.27 7.49
C LEU A 97 26.65 -17.48 8.34
N PHE A 98 25.92 -18.44 7.78
CA PHE A 98 25.44 -19.60 8.53
C PHE A 98 26.52 -20.68 8.78
N PRO A 99 27.46 -20.96 7.85
CA PRO A 99 28.55 -21.89 8.14
C PRO A 99 29.67 -21.25 8.97
N ALA A 100 29.67 -19.92 9.11
CA ALA A 100 30.63 -19.23 9.96
C ALA A 100 30.31 -19.46 11.45
N PRO A 101 31.31 -19.42 12.35
CA PRO A 101 31.11 -19.61 13.80
C PRO A 101 30.46 -18.37 14.44
N ILE A 102 29.23 -18.05 14.02
CA ILE A 102 28.46 -16.88 14.41
C ILE A 102 27.23 -17.36 15.16
N SER A 103 27.00 -16.83 16.37
CA SER A 103 25.83 -17.20 17.15
C SER A 103 24.55 -16.62 16.54
N ARG A 104 23.42 -17.28 16.81
CA ARG A 104 22.08 -16.85 16.37
C ARG A 104 21.78 -15.41 16.80
N ARG A 105 22.10 -15.11 18.07
CA ARG A 105 21.97 -13.77 18.63
C ARG A 105 22.75 -12.76 17.80
N GLN A 106 23.99 -13.07 17.42
CA GLN A 106 24.81 -12.20 16.56
C GLN A 106 24.19 -11.98 15.17
N LEU A 107 23.58 -13.00 14.55
CA LEU A 107 22.90 -12.86 13.26
C LEU A 107 21.63 -11.99 13.34
N ILE A 108 20.88 -12.08 14.44
CA ILE A 108 19.75 -11.17 14.72
C ILE A 108 20.26 -9.74 14.89
N HIS A 109 21.31 -9.52 15.69
CA HIS A 109 21.87 -8.18 15.89
C HIS A 109 22.40 -7.59 14.58
N PHE A 110 23.05 -8.40 13.74
CA PHE A 110 23.47 -8.00 12.40
C PHE A 110 22.28 -7.52 11.55
N LYS A 111 21.18 -8.27 11.53
CA LYS A 111 19.98 -7.89 10.77
C LYS A 111 19.31 -6.63 11.31
N LEU A 112 19.19 -6.52 12.63
CA LEU A 112 18.64 -5.33 13.28
C LEU A 112 19.51 -4.10 12.99
N LEU A 113 20.84 -4.23 13.09
CA LEU A 113 21.79 -3.16 12.77
C LEU A 113 21.72 -2.76 11.30
N ARG A 114 21.66 -3.72 10.37
CA ARG A 114 21.49 -3.45 8.93
C ARG A 114 20.18 -2.70 8.65
N ARG A 115 19.12 -3.01 9.39
CA ARG A 115 17.82 -2.32 9.27
C ARG A 115 17.87 -0.88 9.78
N GLN A 116 18.71 -0.58 10.77
CA GLN A 116 18.89 0.79 11.29
C GLN A 116 19.32 1.77 10.20
N LEU A 117 20.13 1.36 9.22
CA LEU A 117 20.51 2.26 8.12
C LEU A 117 19.30 2.80 7.34
N VAL A 118 18.33 1.95 7.06
CA VAL A 118 17.10 2.36 6.36
C VAL A 118 16.23 3.23 7.26
N ILE A 119 16.16 2.89 8.55
CA ILE A 119 15.40 3.67 9.54
C ILE A 119 15.99 5.08 9.70
N LEU A 120 17.31 5.20 9.83
CA LEU A 120 18.00 6.49 9.98
C LEU A 120 17.82 7.39 8.76
N VAL A 121 17.87 6.82 7.54
CA VAL A 121 17.55 7.59 6.32
C VAL A 121 16.10 8.08 6.35
N ASN A 122 15.14 7.22 6.74
CA ASN A 122 13.75 7.64 6.89
C ASN A 122 13.56 8.70 7.98
N THR A 123 14.23 8.55 9.13
CA THR A 123 14.25 9.54 10.20
C THR A 123 14.72 10.89 9.66
N LEU A 124 15.84 10.93 8.94
CA LEU A 124 16.36 12.17 8.37
C LEU A 124 15.35 12.81 7.39
N VAL A 125 14.79 12.02 6.46
CA VAL A 125 13.79 12.53 5.51
C VAL A 125 12.59 13.10 6.25
N TRP A 126 12.01 12.36 7.19
CA TRP A 126 10.84 12.83 7.94
C TRP A 126 11.14 14.02 8.85
N THR A 127 12.33 14.10 9.46
CA THR A 127 12.76 15.29 10.21
C THR A 127 12.78 16.52 9.31
N LEU A 128 13.34 16.41 8.10
CA LEU A 128 13.41 17.53 7.16
C LEU A 128 12.02 17.93 6.63
N LEU A 129 11.12 16.97 6.44
CA LEU A 129 9.74 17.22 6.02
C LEU A 129 8.89 17.89 7.11
N LEU A 130 9.01 17.44 8.36
CA LEU A 130 8.13 17.85 9.46
C LEU A 130 8.64 19.05 10.26
N SER A 131 9.93 19.42 10.14
CA SER A 131 10.51 20.50 10.93
C SER A 131 10.30 21.86 10.24
N PRO A 132 9.61 22.83 10.88
CA PRO A 132 9.51 24.20 10.37
C PRO A 132 10.89 24.89 10.29
N ARG A 133 11.77 24.58 11.25
CA ARG A 133 13.18 25.02 11.30
C ARG A 133 14.08 23.78 11.24
N ARG A 134 14.65 23.50 10.05
CA ARG A 134 15.19 22.17 9.71
C ARG A 134 16.58 21.84 10.26
N PHE A 135 17.30 22.85 10.74
CA PHE A 135 18.69 22.73 11.20
C PHE A 135 18.91 23.28 12.61
N ASP A 136 17.82 23.51 13.35
CA ASP A 136 17.87 23.93 14.73
C ASP A 136 18.08 22.71 15.67
N ALA A 137 18.57 22.94 16.89
CA ALA A 137 18.72 21.90 17.91
C ALA A 137 17.39 21.14 18.15
N SER A 138 16.27 21.86 18.06
CA SER A 138 14.92 21.30 18.14
C SER A 138 14.62 20.26 17.05
N ALA A 139 15.17 20.40 15.83
CA ALA A 139 14.99 19.44 14.74
C ALA A 139 15.76 18.13 15.00
N TRP A 140 16.97 18.22 15.55
CA TRP A 140 17.77 17.05 15.90
C TRP A 140 17.19 16.27 17.07
N LEU A 141 16.61 16.95 18.06
CA LEU A 141 15.83 16.30 19.12
C LEU A 141 14.62 15.55 18.55
N ARG A 142 13.86 16.17 17.64
CA ARG A 142 12.76 15.49 16.93
C ARG A 142 13.24 14.30 16.11
N ALA A 143 14.41 14.38 15.50
CA ALA A 143 15.03 13.25 14.80
C ALA A 143 15.27 12.05 15.75
N GLY A 144 15.74 12.31 16.97
CA GLY A 144 15.86 11.26 18.00
C GLY A 144 14.52 10.62 18.34
N GLY A 145 13.46 11.42 18.50
CA GLY A 145 12.08 10.93 18.70
C GLY A 145 11.58 10.07 17.52
N LEU A 146 11.77 10.55 16.29
CA LEU A 146 11.35 9.84 15.08
C LEU A 146 12.11 8.52 14.92
N TRP A 147 13.40 8.51 15.25
CA TRP A 147 14.21 7.30 15.24
C TRP A 147 13.68 6.26 16.24
N VAL A 148 13.35 6.66 17.47
CA VAL A 148 12.75 5.76 18.47
C VAL A 148 11.40 5.25 18.01
N LEU A 149 10.53 6.13 17.49
CA LEU A 149 9.21 5.75 16.95
C LEU A 149 9.33 4.73 15.81
N PHE A 150 10.11 5.05 14.77
CA PHE A 150 10.27 4.17 13.60
C PHE A 150 10.95 2.86 13.96
N THR A 151 11.92 2.87 14.87
CA THR A 151 12.54 1.64 15.36
C THR A 151 11.54 0.78 16.12
N THR A 152 10.74 1.38 17.00
CA THR A 152 9.70 0.68 17.75
C THR A 152 8.67 0.04 16.83
N LEU A 153 8.12 0.80 15.87
CA LEU A 153 7.18 0.28 14.87
C LEU A 153 7.79 -0.83 14.00
N SER A 154 9.08 -0.70 13.68
CA SER A 154 9.84 -1.71 12.93
C SER A 154 9.97 -3.03 13.71
N LEU A 155 10.29 -2.95 15.01
CA LEU A 155 10.38 -4.11 15.91
C LEU A 155 9.02 -4.71 16.23
N HIS A 156 7.99 -3.89 16.39
CA HIS A 156 6.61 -4.35 16.60
C HIS A 156 6.12 -5.21 15.43
N ARG A 157 6.26 -4.71 14.19
CA ARG A 157 5.90 -5.48 12.98
C ARG A 157 6.65 -6.80 12.89
N LEU A 158 7.92 -6.80 13.27
CA LEU A 158 8.76 -8.00 13.32
C LEU A 158 8.23 -9.01 14.33
N ALA A 159 7.98 -8.57 15.57
CA ALA A 159 7.48 -9.44 16.62
C ALA A 159 6.06 -9.97 16.34
N ALA A 160 5.15 -9.12 15.86
CA ALA A 160 3.80 -9.51 15.44
C ALA A 160 3.82 -10.54 14.29
N SER A 161 4.78 -10.44 13.37
CA SER A 161 4.96 -11.45 12.32
C SER A 161 5.37 -12.81 12.88
N TYR A 162 6.19 -12.86 13.93
CA TYR A 162 6.61 -14.11 14.57
C TYR A 162 5.47 -14.80 15.29
N VAL A 163 4.64 -14.05 16.03
CA VAL A 163 3.49 -14.62 16.73
C VAL A 163 2.53 -15.23 15.72
N ARG A 164 2.21 -14.52 14.64
CA ARG A 164 1.29 -15.01 13.61
C ARG A 164 1.87 -16.17 12.80
N GLY A 165 3.15 -16.12 12.45
CA GLY A 165 3.86 -17.24 11.80
C GLY A 165 3.79 -18.51 12.64
N SER A 166 4.12 -18.40 13.93
CA SER A 166 4.05 -19.51 14.89
C SER A 166 2.64 -20.10 15.01
N LEU A 167 1.60 -19.25 15.11
CA LEU A 167 0.20 -19.69 15.16
C LEU A 167 -0.23 -20.42 13.89
N SER A 168 0.19 -19.94 12.72
CA SER A 168 -0.15 -20.58 11.44
C SER A 168 0.51 -21.94 11.26
N ALA A 169 1.71 -22.13 11.80
CA ALA A 169 2.49 -23.36 11.66
C ALA A 169 2.16 -24.42 12.72
N HIS A 170 1.86 -23.99 13.96
CA HIS A 170 1.76 -24.90 15.11
C HIS A 170 0.43 -24.81 15.88
N GLY A 171 -0.53 -24.02 15.40
CA GLY A 171 -1.90 -23.95 15.93
C GLY A 171 -1.98 -23.75 17.45
N VAL A 172 -2.68 -24.66 18.13
CA VAL A 172 -2.95 -24.61 19.58
C VAL A 172 -1.67 -24.64 20.43
N ALA A 173 -0.62 -25.34 20.00
CA ALA A 173 0.64 -25.41 20.72
C ALA A 173 1.39 -24.06 20.69
N ALA A 174 1.29 -23.32 19.58
CA ALA A 174 1.79 -21.94 19.51
C ALA A 174 0.96 -20.98 20.35
N ALA A 175 -0.38 -21.14 20.37
CA ALA A 175 -1.25 -20.31 21.19
C ALA A 175 -0.89 -20.41 22.69
N ARG A 176 -0.56 -21.60 23.19
CA ARG A 176 -0.09 -21.78 24.58
C ARG A 176 1.25 -21.10 24.86
N ARG A 177 2.18 -21.14 23.90
CA ARG A 177 3.50 -20.51 24.03
C ARG A 177 3.48 -18.99 23.88
N ARG A 178 2.43 -18.43 23.26
CA ARG A 178 2.27 -17.00 22.98
C ARG A 178 1.09 -16.35 23.71
N LYS A 179 0.58 -16.97 24.78
CA LYS A 179 -0.57 -16.50 25.56
C LYS A 179 -0.46 -15.02 25.95
N VAL A 180 0.70 -14.58 26.44
CA VAL A 180 0.91 -13.18 26.87
C VAL A 180 0.65 -12.20 25.72
N SER A 181 1.20 -12.46 24.53
CA SER A 181 0.97 -11.62 23.35
C SER A 181 -0.50 -11.64 22.91
N LEU A 182 -1.16 -12.79 22.97
CA LEU A 182 -2.56 -12.92 22.56
C LEU A 182 -3.52 -12.25 23.53
N VAL A 183 -3.29 -12.40 24.83
CA VAL A 183 -4.06 -11.71 25.87
C VAL A 183 -3.87 -10.20 25.76
N ALA A 184 -2.63 -9.72 25.55
CA ALA A 184 -2.38 -8.30 25.35
C ALA A 184 -3.12 -7.73 24.12
N VAL A 185 -3.12 -8.46 23.00
CA VAL A 185 -3.87 -8.06 21.79
C VAL A 185 -5.39 -8.09 22.05
N ALA A 186 -5.90 -9.13 22.71
CA ALA A 186 -7.32 -9.25 23.03
C ALA A 186 -7.79 -8.11 23.94
N LEU A 187 -7.04 -7.79 25.01
CA LEU A 187 -7.33 -6.67 25.90
C LEU A 187 -7.27 -5.32 25.17
N ALA A 188 -6.28 -5.13 24.28
CA ALA A 188 -6.20 -3.90 23.47
C ALA A 188 -7.40 -3.76 22.51
N LEU A 189 -7.87 -4.85 21.91
CA LEU A 189 -9.06 -4.84 21.04
C LEU A 189 -10.34 -4.56 21.83
N LEU A 190 -10.53 -5.22 22.98
CA LEU A 190 -11.68 -4.97 23.85
C LEU A 190 -11.70 -3.53 24.38
N GLY A 191 -10.54 -3.03 24.82
CA GLY A 191 -10.38 -1.64 25.23
C GLY A 191 -10.66 -0.65 24.09
N ALA A 192 -10.22 -0.95 22.86
CA ALA A 192 -10.52 -0.12 21.69
C ALA A 192 -12.01 -0.09 21.35
N ILE A 193 -12.71 -1.23 21.47
CA ILE A 193 -14.17 -1.31 21.27
C ILE A 193 -14.89 -0.48 22.33
N TRP A 194 -14.51 -0.61 23.60
CA TRP A 194 -15.05 0.18 24.69
C TRP A 194 -14.88 1.68 24.45
N VAL A 195 -13.63 2.11 24.19
CA VAL A 195 -13.30 3.52 23.94
C VAL A 195 -14.05 4.06 22.74
N ALA A 196 -14.19 3.28 21.66
CA ALA A 196 -14.94 3.69 20.48
C ALA A 196 -16.43 3.90 20.79
N ALA A 197 -17.03 3.04 21.62
CA ALA A 197 -18.43 3.16 22.04
C ALA A 197 -18.66 4.38 22.95
N GLU A 198 -17.72 4.70 23.83
CA GLU A 198 -17.82 5.88 24.70
C GLU A 198 -17.59 7.18 23.91
N ALA A 199 -16.60 7.18 23.00
CA ALA A 199 -16.29 8.32 22.15
C ALA A 199 -17.37 8.60 21.09
N SER A 200 -18.14 7.60 20.66
CA SER A 200 -19.11 7.77 19.56
C SER A 200 -20.18 8.80 19.89
N ALA A 201 -20.68 8.84 21.12
CA ALA A 201 -21.68 9.82 21.55
C ALA A 201 -21.14 11.26 21.50
N ILE A 202 -19.90 11.46 21.94
CA ILE A 202 -19.22 12.76 21.97
C ILE A 202 -18.93 13.25 20.55
N LEU A 203 -18.34 12.38 19.72
CA LEU A 203 -18.03 12.68 18.32
C LEU A 203 -19.31 12.94 17.52
N ALA A 204 -20.37 12.19 17.81
CA ALA A 204 -21.68 12.42 17.24
C ALA A 204 -22.15 13.83 17.61
N ALA A 205 -22.16 14.23 18.89
CA ALA A 205 -22.60 15.58 19.28
C ALA A 205 -21.81 16.69 18.54
N GLY A 206 -20.48 16.61 18.48
CA GLY A 206 -19.64 17.61 17.81
C GLY A 206 -19.90 17.74 16.31
N TRP A 207 -20.16 16.62 15.62
CA TRP A 207 -20.45 16.64 14.18
C TRP A 207 -21.69 17.47 13.81
N ASN A 208 -22.69 17.60 14.72
CA ASN A 208 -23.87 18.44 14.45
C ASN A 208 -23.53 19.93 14.39
N GLY A 209 -22.48 20.35 15.08
CA GLY A 209 -22.06 21.76 15.13
C GLY A 209 -21.16 22.17 13.95
N GLY A 210 -20.88 21.26 13.01
CA GLY A 210 -19.94 21.48 11.92
C GLY A 210 -18.49 21.15 12.28
N ILE A 211 -17.55 21.52 11.39
CA ILE A 211 -16.13 21.12 11.49
C ILE A 211 -15.48 21.58 12.80
N GLY A 212 -15.70 22.82 13.24
CA GLY A 212 -15.10 23.36 14.47
C GLY A 212 -15.49 22.56 15.71
N PRO A 213 -16.80 22.43 16.02
CA PRO A 213 -17.28 21.62 17.13
C PRO A 213 -16.95 20.12 17.01
N PHE A 214 -16.84 19.58 15.79
CA PHE A 214 -16.37 18.21 15.60
C PHE A 214 -14.90 18.04 16.00
N LEU A 215 -14.02 18.97 15.60
CA LEU A 215 -12.62 18.96 16.01
C LEU A 215 -12.49 19.12 17.54
N ALA A 216 -13.34 19.93 18.16
CA ALA A 216 -13.40 20.05 19.62
C ALA A 216 -13.84 18.74 20.28
N ALA A 217 -14.88 18.07 19.75
CA ALA A 217 -15.35 16.78 20.23
C ALA A 217 -14.31 15.66 20.08
N ILE A 218 -13.48 15.70 19.04
CA ILE A 218 -12.31 14.81 18.92
C ILE A 218 -11.35 15.06 20.10
N GLY A 219 -11.06 16.32 20.43
CA GLY A 219 -10.26 16.67 21.60
C GLY A 219 -10.84 16.08 22.89
N THR A 220 -12.13 16.30 23.13
CA THR A 220 -12.83 15.77 24.31
C THR A 220 -12.81 14.24 24.37
N ALA A 221 -13.03 13.55 23.25
CA ALA A 221 -13.00 12.10 23.18
C ALA A 221 -11.59 11.54 23.46
N LEU A 222 -10.54 12.23 23.00
CA LEU A 222 -9.14 11.90 23.27
C LEU A 222 -8.74 12.13 24.72
N ASP A 223 -9.47 13.00 25.43
CA ASP A 223 -9.23 13.33 26.83
C ASP A 223 -9.92 12.40 27.84
N LEU A 224 -10.84 11.54 27.37
CA LEU A 224 -11.47 10.53 28.21
C LEU A 224 -10.42 9.65 28.91
N PRO A 225 -10.58 9.32 30.20
CA PRO A 225 -9.60 8.52 30.95
C PRO A 225 -9.32 7.16 30.30
N ALA A 226 -10.37 6.48 29.80
CA ALA A 226 -10.24 5.21 29.10
C ALA A 226 -9.44 5.35 27.79
N THR A 227 -9.71 6.41 27.01
CA THR A 227 -8.97 6.72 25.77
C THR A 227 -7.50 7.00 26.06
N ARG A 228 -7.21 7.83 27.08
CA ARG A 228 -5.82 8.14 27.48
C ARG A 228 -5.08 6.91 27.97
N LEU A 229 -5.73 6.01 28.72
CA LEU A 229 -5.14 4.76 29.18
C LEU A 229 -4.82 3.83 28.01
N LEU A 230 -5.76 3.66 27.09
CA LEU A 230 -5.57 2.84 25.88
C LEU A 230 -4.46 3.41 24.98
N LEU A 231 -4.43 4.74 24.83
CA LEU A 231 -3.45 5.44 23.99
C LEU A 231 -2.12 5.73 24.69
N ALA A 232 -2.00 5.48 25.99
CA ALA A 232 -0.81 5.77 26.80
C ALA A 232 0.53 5.31 26.16
N PRO A 233 0.69 4.07 25.66
CA PRO A 233 1.95 3.66 25.03
C PRO A 233 2.25 4.43 23.74
N PHE A 234 1.22 4.87 23.00
CA PHE A 234 1.39 5.64 21.77
C PHE A 234 1.65 7.11 22.07
N LEU A 235 0.99 7.68 23.09
CA LEU A 235 1.28 9.01 23.62
C LEU A 235 2.72 9.12 24.11
N ALA A 236 3.21 8.09 24.81
CA ALA A 236 4.61 8.00 25.23
C ALA A 236 5.59 8.03 24.05
N LEU A 237 5.27 7.38 22.92
CA LEU A 237 6.09 7.43 21.70
C LEU A 237 6.00 8.77 20.97
N MET A 238 4.86 9.46 21.06
CA MET A 238 4.64 10.76 20.45
C MET A 238 5.24 11.92 21.26
N GLY A 239 5.38 11.77 22.58
CA GLY A 239 5.87 12.83 23.48
C GLY A 239 7.18 13.49 23.04
N PRO A 240 8.23 12.74 22.65
CA PRO A 240 9.48 13.34 22.15
C PRO A 240 9.32 14.15 20.85
N LEU A 241 8.26 13.93 20.07
CA LEU A 241 8.01 14.65 18.82
C LEU A 241 7.30 15.98 19.06
N THR A 242 6.53 16.07 20.14
CA THR A 242 5.72 17.24 20.50
C THR A 242 6.34 18.10 21.60
N ALA A 243 7.45 17.66 22.20
CA ALA A 243 8.16 18.42 23.22
C ALA A 243 8.61 19.80 22.72
N GLY A 244 8.25 20.84 23.49
CA GLY A 244 8.59 22.24 23.20
C GLY A 244 9.98 22.68 23.68
N SER A 245 10.63 21.89 24.53
CA SER A 245 11.95 22.20 25.11
C SER A 245 12.83 20.96 25.20
N ALA A 246 14.15 21.14 25.32
CA ALA A 246 15.11 20.04 25.45
C ALA A 246 14.89 19.23 26.75
N GLU A 247 14.55 19.90 27.85
CA GLU A 247 14.26 19.25 29.13
C GLU A 247 12.95 18.43 29.06
N GLY A 248 11.88 19.00 28.47
CA GLY A 248 10.63 18.29 28.24
C GLY A 248 10.84 17.09 27.31
N TRP A 249 11.72 17.23 26.32
CA TRP A 249 12.11 16.14 25.43
C TRP A 249 12.80 15.00 26.16
N LEU A 250 13.75 15.29 27.06
CA LEU A 250 14.45 14.27 27.85
C LEU A 250 13.46 13.47 28.73
N ARG A 251 12.52 14.18 29.38
CA ARG A 251 11.46 13.55 30.19
C ARG A 251 10.55 12.66 29.35
N ALA A 252 10.16 13.12 28.15
CA ALA A 252 9.32 12.33 27.24
C ALA A 252 10.07 11.14 26.60
N MET A 253 11.39 11.24 26.45
CA MET A 253 12.21 10.21 25.81
C MET A 253 12.34 8.95 26.67
N GLY A 254 12.37 9.08 28.00
CA GLY A 254 12.49 7.94 28.92
C GLY A 254 11.42 6.84 28.67
N PRO A 255 10.12 7.17 28.74
CA PRO A 255 9.05 6.22 28.44
C PRO A 255 9.13 5.64 27.01
N ALA A 256 9.46 6.47 26.01
CA ALA A 256 9.60 6.02 24.62
C ALA A 256 10.74 4.98 24.45
N LEU A 257 11.88 5.21 25.11
CA LEU A 257 13.00 4.27 25.14
C LEU A 257 12.66 2.98 25.91
N ALA A 258 11.88 3.07 26.98
CA ALA A 258 11.40 1.89 27.70
C ALA A 258 10.54 1.01 26.79
N ILE A 259 9.61 1.61 26.04
CA ILE A 259 8.78 0.88 25.06
C ILE A 259 9.66 0.27 23.96
N LEU A 260 10.64 1.02 23.44
CA LEU A 260 11.59 0.49 22.46
C LEU A 260 12.38 -0.71 23.01
N ALA A 261 12.87 -0.62 24.25
CA ALA A 261 13.61 -1.68 24.92
C ALA A 261 12.74 -2.93 25.14
N LEU A 262 11.48 -2.77 25.55
CA LEU A 262 10.52 -3.88 25.66
C LEU A 262 10.33 -4.58 24.31
N HIS A 263 10.16 -3.83 23.21
CA HIS A 263 10.05 -4.41 21.87
C HIS A 263 11.34 -5.10 21.42
N TYR A 264 12.50 -4.54 21.76
CA TYR A 264 13.79 -5.16 21.48
C TYR A 264 13.95 -6.49 22.20
N VAL A 265 13.66 -6.54 23.50
CA VAL A 265 13.66 -7.76 24.31
C VAL A 265 12.68 -8.78 23.76
N TRP A 266 11.47 -8.34 23.38
CA TRP A 266 10.45 -9.21 22.79
C TRP A 266 10.93 -9.86 21.48
N VAL A 267 11.59 -9.10 20.59
CA VAL A 267 12.15 -9.62 19.34
C VAL A 267 13.30 -10.59 19.59
N VAL A 268 14.25 -10.22 20.46
CA VAL A 268 15.45 -11.04 20.70
C VAL A 268 15.12 -12.34 21.44
N ARG A 269 14.10 -12.34 22.33
CA ARG A 269 13.64 -13.54 23.05
C ARG A 269 12.69 -14.44 22.26
N SER A 270 12.21 -14.04 21.09
CA SER A 270 11.20 -14.79 20.33
C SER A 270 11.77 -15.92 19.46
N ASP A 271 12.79 -16.63 19.96
CA ASP A 271 13.71 -17.60 19.30
C ASP A 271 13.15 -18.50 18.17
N ALA A 272 11.86 -18.86 18.18
CA ALA A 272 11.22 -19.72 17.18
C ALA A 272 11.35 -19.25 15.71
N ALA A 273 11.41 -17.93 15.46
CA ALA A 273 11.46 -17.41 14.08
C ALA A 273 12.82 -17.58 13.39
N PHE A 274 13.91 -17.77 14.16
CA PHE A 274 15.23 -18.02 13.59
C PHE A 274 15.35 -19.47 13.10
N GLU A 275 14.76 -20.42 13.82
CA GLU A 275 14.72 -21.83 13.43
C GLU A 275 13.85 -22.03 12.19
N GLU A 276 12.69 -21.39 12.11
CA GLU A 276 11.81 -21.45 10.93
C GLU A 276 12.45 -20.76 9.71
N ALA A 277 13.09 -19.58 9.87
CA ALA A 277 13.75 -18.90 8.76
C ALA A 277 15.01 -19.65 8.27
N ALA A 278 15.77 -20.27 9.18
CA ALA A 278 16.90 -21.12 8.83
C ALA A 278 16.47 -22.46 8.22
N ALA A 279 15.38 -23.06 8.72
CA ALA A 279 14.77 -24.26 8.17
C ALA A 279 14.19 -23.99 6.78
N GLU A 280 13.46 -22.89 6.57
CA GLU A 280 12.89 -22.52 5.26
C GLU A 280 13.99 -22.16 4.25
N ALA A 281 15.06 -21.49 4.67
CA ALA A 281 16.21 -21.22 3.82
C ALA A 281 17.00 -22.50 3.48
N SER A 282 17.12 -23.42 4.44
CA SER A 282 17.71 -24.75 4.22
C SER A 282 16.84 -25.62 3.32
N LEU A 283 15.52 -25.52 3.45
CA LEU A 283 14.54 -26.17 2.58
C LEU A 283 14.68 -25.63 1.15
N ARG A 284 14.75 -24.31 0.95
CA ARG A 284 14.96 -23.73 -0.38
C ARG A 284 16.32 -24.09 -0.98
N ARG A 285 17.36 -24.27 -0.17
CA ARG A 285 18.67 -24.75 -0.63
C ARG A 285 18.63 -26.24 -0.98
N ALA A 286 17.97 -27.06 -0.15
CA ALA A 286 17.71 -28.46 -0.43
C ALA A 286 16.86 -28.60 -1.70
N GLU A 287 15.82 -27.78 -1.87
CA GLU A 287 14.99 -27.72 -3.06
C GLU A 287 15.75 -27.21 -4.27
N ALA A 288 16.62 -26.20 -4.14
CA ALA A 288 17.45 -25.73 -5.26
C ALA A 288 18.53 -26.75 -5.67
N LEU A 289 19.05 -27.54 -4.72
CA LEU A 289 19.98 -28.64 -4.97
C LEU A 289 19.27 -29.85 -5.57
N VAL A 290 18.08 -30.18 -5.05
CA VAL A 290 17.18 -31.23 -5.57
C VAL A 290 16.62 -30.85 -6.94
N ASP A 291 16.32 -29.58 -7.21
CA ASP A 291 15.87 -29.09 -8.51
C ASP A 291 17.02 -29.03 -9.51
N ARG A 292 18.26 -28.78 -9.06
CA ARG A 292 19.45 -28.92 -9.91
C ARG A 292 19.72 -30.38 -10.26
N SER A 293 19.47 -31.34 -9.37
CA SER A 293 19.61 -32.76 -9.66
C SER A 293 18.40 -33.36 -10.41
N ARG A 294 17.18 -32.85 -10.18
CA ARG A 294 15.94 -33.24 -10.88
C ARG A 294 15.74 -32.58 -12.24
N LYS A 295 16.53 -31.57 -12.60
CA LYS A 295 16.52 -30.95 -13.94
C LYS A 295 16.83 -31.90 -15.10
N ARG A 296 17.06 -33.20 -14.84
CA ARG A 296 17.07 -34.26 -15.87
C ARG A 296 15.78 -35.07 -16.01
N ARG A 297 14.78 -34.99 -15.12
CA ARG A 297 13.52 -35.75 -15.27
C ARG A 297 12.42 -35.21 -14.32
N SER A 298 11.41 -34.59 -14.93
CA SER A 298 10.06 -34.33 -14.43
C SER A 298 9.79 -33.02 -13.63
N PRO A 299 8.83 -32.18 -14.09
CA PRO A 299 8.35 -31.03 -13.33
C PRO A 299 7.52 -31.46 -12.11
N ARG A 300 7.86 -30.91 -10.95
CA ARG A 300 7.27 -31.22 -9.64
C ARG A 300 5.79 -30.80 -9.58
N ALA A 301 4.94 -31.66 -9.03
CA ALA A 301 3.55 -31.33 -8.69
C ALA A 301 3.53 -30.35 -7.51
N VAL A 302 3.29 -29.08 -7.79
CA VAL A 302 2.89 -28.09 -6.78
C VAL A 302 1.55 -28.54 -6.21
N SER A 303 1.35 -28.49 -4.89
CA SER A 303 0.06 -28.73 -4.24
C SER A 303 -1.03 -27.95 -4.99
N ARG A 304 -1.87 -28.67 -5.72
CA ARG A 304 -2.94 -28.11 -6.56
C ARG A 304 -4.12 -27.82 -5.65
N GLU A 305 -4.03 -26.76 -4.84
CA GLU A 305 -5.25 -26.19 -4.30
C GLU A 305 -6.17 -25.87 -5.50
N PRO A 306 -7.39 -26.44 -5.51
CA PRO A 306 -8.29 -26.25 -6.63
C PRO A 306 -8.51 -24.75 -6.81
N PRO A 307 -8.44 -24.24 -8.06
CA PRO A 307 -8.73 -22.84 -8.31
C PRO A 307 -10.15 -22.54 -7.82
N PRO A 308 -10.40 -21.31 -7.33
CA PRO A 308 -11.70 -20.92 -6.77
C PRO A 308 -12.86 -21.09 -7.78
N TYR A 309 -12.56 -21.05 -9.07
CA TYR A 309 -13.47 -21.40 -10.16
C TYR A 309 -12.68 -22.17 -11.24
N ARG A 310 -13.27 -23.25 -11.75
CA ARG A 310 -12.66 -24.13 -12.76
C ARG A 310 -12.71 -23.48 -14.14
N LEU A 311 -11.60 -23.55 -14.86
CA LEU A 311 -11.58 -23.22 -16.29
C LEU A 311 -12.20 -24.40 -17.06
N ALA A 312 -13.09 -24.12 -18.01
CA ALA A 312 -13.61 -25.14 -18.90
C ALA A 312 -12.47 -25.69 -19.80
N PRO A 313 -12.46 -26.99 -20.13
CA PRO A 313 -11.45 -27.58 -21.01
C PRO A 313 -11.49 -26.98 -22.42
N ASP A 314 -12.68 -26.55 -22.87
CA ASP A 314 -12.90 -25.90 -24.15
C ASP A 314 -13.21 -24.40 -23.93
N GLY A 315 -12.64 -23.54 -24.77
CA GLY A 315 -12.91 -22.10 -24.70
C GLY A 315 -11.89 -21.23 -25.42
N SER A 316 -12.10 -19.90 -25.36
CA SER A 316 -11.18 -18.95 -25.97
C SER A 316 -9.84 -18.92 -25.22
N PRO A 317 -8.69 -18.96 -25.93
CA PRO A 317 -7.38 -18.80 -25.30
C PRO A 317 -7.23 -17.48 -24.52
N ALA A 318 -7.88 -16.41 -25.00
CA ALA A 318 -7.95 -15.13 -24.28
C ALA A 318 -8.65 -15.27 -22.91
N GLY A 319 -9.72 -16.06 -22.84
CA GLY A 319 -10.40 -16.39 -21.58
C GLY A 319 -9.50 -17.15 -20.61
N ALA A 320 -8.64 -18.04 -21.10
CA ALA A 320 -7.67 -18.75 -20.26
C ALA A 320 -6.61 -17.80 -19.64
N ILE A 321 -6.18 -16.79 -20.39
CA ILE A 321 -5.25 -15.76 -19.89
C ILE A 321 -5.92 -14.86 -18.86
N LEU A 322 -7.14 -14.42 -19.14
CA LEU A 322 -7.95 -13.67 -18.19
C LEU A 322 -8.12 -14.46 -16.89
N TRP A 323 -8.50 -15.74 -17.01
CA TRP A 323 -8.62 -16.67 -15.88
C TRP A 323 -7.32 -16.81 -15.09
N LYS A 324 -6.19 -17.03 -15.77
CA LYS A 324 -4.85 -17.14 -15.17
C LYS A 324 -4.57 -15.92 -14.27
N ASN A 325 -4.79 -14.72 -14.80
CA ASN A 325 -4.51 -13.47 -14.09
C ASN A 325 -5.46 -13.24 -12.91
N LEU A 326 -6.76 -13.48 -13.09
CA LEU A 326 -7.74 -13.32 -12.02
C LEU A 326 -7.51 -14.33 -10.88
N VAL A 327 -7.22 -15.59 -11.21
CA VAL A 327 -6.89 -16.63 -10.21
C VAL A 327 -5.60 -16.30 -9.47
N ALA A 328 -4.59 -15.74 -10.14
CA ALA A 328 -3.36 -15.30 -9.49
C ALA A 328 -3.64 -14.26 -8.39
N VAL A 329 -4.59 -13.35 -8.61
CA VAL A 329 -5.01 -12.36 -7.60
C VAL A 329 -5.73 -13.03 -6.44
N VAL A 330 -6.72 -13.88 -6.73
CA VAL A 330 -7.53 -14.54 -5.70
C VAL A 330 -6.70 -15.44 -4.80
N ARG A 331 -5.69 -16.13 -5.35
CA ARG A 331 -4.77 -16.99 -4.61
C ARG A 331 -3.90 -16.26 -3.59
N THR A 332 -3.80 -14.94 -3.64
CA THR A 332 -3.08 -14.19 -2.59
C THR A 332 -3.84 -14.14 -1.26
N GLY A 333 -5.12 -14.53 -1.22
CA GLY A 333 -6.00 -14.47 -0.04
C GLY A 333 -6.45 -13.05 0.35
N ARG A 334 -5.71 -12.02 -0.07
CA ARG A 334 -6.03 -10.60 0.15
C ARG A 334 -7.39 -10.15 -0.40
N PRO A 335 -7.79 -10.48 -1.64
CA PRO A 335 -9.07 -9.99 -2.18
C PRO A 335 -10.26 -10.60 -1.44
N ARG A 336 -10.14 -11.84 -0.94
CA ARG A 336 -11.19 -12.45 -0.11
C ARG A 336 -11.36 -11.67 1.20
N SER A 337 -10.26 -11.37 1.89
CA SER A 337 -10.29 -10.56 3.12
C SER A 337 -10.87 -9.17 2.87
N ILE A 338 -10.40 -8.47 1.82
CA ILE A 338 -10.91 -7.15 1.45
C ILE A 338 -12.40 -7.21 1.12
N GLY A 339 -12.82 -8.16 0.28
CA GLY A 339 -14.23 -8.35 -0.08
C GLY A 339 -15.11 -8.64 1.13
N THR A 340 -14.68 -9.52 2.04
CA THR A 340 -15.42 -9.78 3.27
C THR A 340 -15.52 -8.55 4.18
N THR A 341 -14.45 -7.75 4.30
CA THR A 341 -14.45 -6.52 5.09
C THR A 341 -15.38 -5.47 4.48
N LEU A 342 -15.35 -5.30 3.16
CA LEU A 342 -16.24 -4.36 2.47
C LEU A 342 -17.70 -4.79 2.58
N VAL A 343 -18.02 -6.08 2.39
CA VAL A 343 -19.41 -6.55 2.48
C VAL A 343 -19.91 -6.48 3.93
N ALA A 344 -19.22 -7.13 4.87
CA ALA A 344 -19.67 -7.19 6.26
C ALA A 344 -19.66 -5.80 6.91
N GLY A 345 -18.58 -5.04 6.71
CA GLY A 345 -18.49 -3.67 7.22
C GLY A 345 -19.51 -2.75 6.55
N GLY A 346 -19.76 -2.90 5.25
CA GLY A 346 -20.77 -2.11 4.53
C GLY A 346 -22.19 -2.36 5.06
N ILE A 347 -22.54 -3.61 5.36
CA ILE A 347 -23.83 -3.96 6.00
C ILE A 347 -23.92 -3.33 7.39
N ILE A 348 -22.88 -3.46 8.22
CA ILE A 348 -22.85 -2.85 9.56
C ILE A 348 -23.02 -1.34 9.46
N LEU A 349 -22.29 -0.68 8.57
CA LEU A 349 -22.37 0.76 8.37
C LEU A 349 -23.72 1.19 7.81
N ALA A 350 -24.34 0.41 6.92
CA ALA A 350 -25.69 0.68 6.44
C ALA A 350 -26.67 0.69 7.61
N VAL A 351 -26.65 -0.33 8.48
CA VAL A 351 -27.49 -0.39 9.67
C VAL A 351 -27.22 0.79 10.62
N LEU A 352 -25.95 1.12 10.85
CA LEU A 352 -25.56 2.25 11.69
C LEU A 352 -25.99 3.59 11.09
N SER A 353 -26.01 3.73 9.76
CA SER A 353 -26.38 4.98 9.08
C SER A 353 -27.84 5.40 9.35
N PHE A 354 -28.73 4.46 9.68
CA PHE A 354 -30.14 4.72 10.02
C PHE A 354 -30.38 4.96 11.52
N ARG A 355 -29.36 4.83 12.38
CA ARG A 355 -29.47 5.15 13.79
C ARG A 355 -29.38 6.66 14.01
N SER A 356 -29.97 7.17 15.09
CA SER A 356 -29.91 8.59 15.49
C SER A 356 -28.46 9.11 15.63
N GLU A 357 -27.50 8.21 15.83
CA GLU A 357 -26.06 8.46 15.93
C GLU A 357 -25.26 8.06 14.66
N GLY A 358 -25.89 8.00 13.48
CA GLY A 358 -25.29 7.52 12.21
C GLY A 358 -24.06 8.29 11.67
N LYS A 359 -23.47 9.17 12.47
CA LYS A 359 -22.35 10.06 12.13
C LYS A 359 -21.01 9.35 12.06
N VAL A 360 -20.84 8.30 12.86
CA VAL A 360 -19.67 7.43 12.73
C VAL A 360 -19.67 6.78 11.34
N ALA A 361 -20.84 6.37 10.85
CA ALA A 361 -20.96 5.84 9.49
C ALA A 361 -20.64 6.91 8.44
N GLU A 362 -21.07 8.15 8.63
CA GLU A 362 -20.72 9.26 7.73
C GLU A 362 -19.20 9.53 7.66
N VAL A 363 -18.50 9.60 8.81
CA VAL A 363 -17.04 9.79 8.84
C VAL A 363 -16.33 8.65 8.10
N VAL A 364 -16.74 7.40 8.36
CA VAL A 364 -16.17 6.23 7.68
C VAL A 364 -16.49 6.24 6.18
N GLY A 365 -17.68 6.70 5.80
CA GLY A 365 -18.08 6.90 4.40
C GLY A 365 -17.18 7.88 3.67
N TRP A 366 -16.85 9.01 4.27
CA TRP A 366 -15.94 10.00 3.68
C TRP A 366 -14.52 9.48 3.54
N LEU A 367 -14.02 8.75 4.54
CA LEU A 367 -12.72 8.08 4.44
C LEU A 367 -12.69 7.06 3.29
N ALA A 368 -13.76 6.26 3.14
CA ALA A 368 -13.88 5.32 2.04
C ALA A 368 -13.98 6.02 0.68
N ALA A 369 -14.75 7.10 0.57
CA ALA A 369 -14.84 7.91 -0.65
C ALA A 369 -13.47 8.50 -1.04
N MET A 370 -12.72 9.01 -0.05
CA MET A 370 -11.35 9.50 -0.24
C MET A 370 -10.41 8.38 -0.75
N VAL A 371 -10.50 7.19 -0.18
CA VAL A 371 -9.75 6.01 -0.66
C VAL A 371 -10.15 5.67 -2.10
N GLY A 372 -11.44 5.73 -2.43
CA GLY A 372 -11.94 5.57 -3.80
C GLY A 372 -11.30 6.55 -4.78
N GLY A 373 -11.25 7.84 -4.42
CA GLY A 373 -10.57 8.87 -5.21
C GLY A 373 -9.05 8.64 -5.33
N PHE A 374 -8.39 8.19 -4.27
CA PHE A 374 -6.97 7.82 -4.31
C PHE A 374 -6.70 6.63 -5.25
N LEU A 375 -7.58 5.63 -5.22
CA LEU A 375 -7.52 4.47 -6.11
C LEU A 375 -7.78 4.82 -7.56
N PHE A 376 -8.52 5.89 -7.86
CA PHE A 376 -8.68 6.39 -9.22
C PHE A 376 -7.35 6.86 -9.83
N VAL A 377 -6.57 7.62 -9.05
CA VAL A 377 -5.29 8.18 -9.49
C VAL A 377 -4.17 7.14 -9.47
N ILE A 378 -4.01 6.42 -8.35
CA ILE A 378 -2.84 5.57 -8.10
C ILE A 378 -3.12 4.09 -8.40
N GLY A 379 -4.39 3.68 -8.45
CA GLY A 379 -4.79 2.27 -8.62
C GLY A 379 -4.14 1.56 -9.81
N PRO A 380 -4.11 2.16 -11.02
CA PRO A 380 -3.49 1.54 -12.19
C PRO A 380 -1.99 1.26 -12.03
N GLN A 381 -1.27 1.99 -11.15
CA GLN A 381 0.14 1.72 -10.88
C GLN A 381 0.35 0.50 -9.96
N TRP A 382 -0.64 0.20 -9.13
CA TRP A 382 -0.56 -0.81 -8.06
C TRP A 382 -1.13 -2.16 -8.48
N VAL A 383 -2.26 -2.16 -9.20
CA VAL A 383 -2.85 -3.38 -9.76
C VAL A 383 -2.05 -3.78 -11.00
N ARG A 384 -1.35 -4.91 -10.95
CA ARG A 384 -0.43 -5.39 -12.01
C ARG A 384 -0.68 -6.85 -12.38
N SER A 385 -1.94 -7.20 -12.53
CA SER A 385 -2.38 -8.52 -12.99
C SER A 385 -2.55 -8.47 -14.51
N ASP A 386 -1.53 -7.98 -15.19
CA ASP A 386 -1.48 -7.67 -16.62
C ASP A 386 -0.06 -7.90 -17.17
N LEU A 387 0.16 -7.51 -18.43
CA LEU A 387 1.40 -7.71 -19.16
C LEU A 387 2.62 -7.20 -18.39
N ARG A 388 2.49 -6.14 -17.56
CA ARG A 388 3.59 -5.60 -16.73
C ARG A 388 4.11 -6.61 -15.71
N GLY A 389 3.22 -7.42 -15.16
CA GLY A 389 3.57 -8.51 -14.24
C GLY A 389 4.25 -9.68 -14.95
N ASP A 390 3.91 -9.89 -16.23
CA ASP A 390 4.39 -11.01 -17.03
C ASP A 390 5.49 -10.64 -18.04
N LEU A 391 6.02 -9.41 -18.01
CA LEU A 391 7.14 -8.98 -18.87
C LEU A 391 8.37 -9.89 -18.77
N SER A 392 8.62 -10.49 -17.61
CA SER A 392 9.72 -11.43 -17.41
C SER A 392 9.52 -12.79 -18.09
N LYS A 393 8.32 -13.03 -18.63
CA LYS A 393 7.92 -14.25 -19.33
C LYS A 393 7.54 -13.96 -20.79
N LEU A 394 8.05 -12.87 -21.39
CA LEU A 394 7.70 -12.50 -22.75
C LEU A 394 8.00 -13.61 -23.77
N ASP A 395 9.08 -14.37 -23.58
CA ASP A 395 9.39 -15.58 -24.39
C ASP A 395 8.22 -16.58 -24.42
N LEU A 396 7.64 -16.85 -23.25
CA LEU A 396 6.53 -17.78 -23.11
C LEU A 396 5.23 -17.18 -23.66
N LEU A 397 4.98 -15.89 -23.43
CA LEU A 397 3.78 -15.24 -23.97
C LEU A 397 3.80 -15.19 -25.51
N ARG A 398 4.98 -15.02 -26.11
CA ARG A 398 5.16 -15.03 -27.57
C ARG A 398 5.06 -16.42 -28.20
N SER A 399 5.28 -17.49 -27.44
CA SER A 399 5.11 -18.85 -27.94
C SER A 399 3.64 -19.30 -27.98
N TYR A 400 2.72 -18.51 -27.39
CA TYR A 400 1.30 -18.84 -27.44
C TYR A 400 0.72 -18.61 -28.84
N PRO A 401 -0.06 -19.57 -29.38
CA PRO A 401 -0.64 -19.48 -30.72
C PRO A 401 -1.89 -18.58 -30.71
N ILE A 402 -1.73 -17.32 -30.29
CA ILE A 402 -2.82 -16.35 -30.15
C ILE A 402 -2.42 -15.00 -30.76
N PRO A 403 -3.35 -14.28 -31.39
CA PRO A 403 -3.07 -12.93 -31.88
C PRO A 403 -2.65 -11.99 -30.74
N ALA A 404 -1.64 -11.15 -30.97
CA ALA A 404 -1.14 -10.23 -29.94
C ALA A 404 -2.22 -9.29 -29.40
N ARG A 405 -3.17 -8.85 -30.25
CA ARG A 405 -4.34 -8.05 -29.81
C ARG A 405 -5.19 -8.79 -28.77
N SER A 406 -5.41 -10.09 -28.93
CA SER A 406 -6.22 -10.89 -28.02
C SER A 406 -5.49 -11.15 -26.71
N LEU A 407 -4.16 -11.39 -26.79
CA LEU A 407 -3.28 -11.46 -25.62
C LEU A 407 -3.35 -10.18 -24.80
N VAL A 408 -3.06 -9.02 -25.42
CA VAL A 408 -3.06 -7.71 -24.75
C VAL A 408 -4.43 -7.40 -24.15
N THR A 409 -5.51 -7.70 -24.87
CA THR A 409 -6.88 -7.49 -24.37
C THR A 409 -7.14 -8.32 -23.11
N ALA A 410 -6.80 -9.61 -23.11
CA ALA A 410 -6.98 -10.49 -21.96
C ALA A 410 -6.13 -10.07 -20.76
N GLU A 411 -4.86 -9.71 -21.00
CA GLU A 411 -3.92 -9.23 -19.97
C GLU A 411 -4.40 -7.93 -19.31
N VAL A 412 -4.89 -6.96 -20.10
CA VAL A 412 -5.36 -5.68 -19.55
C VAL A 412 -6.74 -5.82 -18.90
N ALA A 413 -7.62 -6.65 -19.46
CA ALA A 413 -8.95 -6.89 -18.91
C ALA A 413 -8.90 -7.43 -17.47
N SER A 414 -7.95 -8.30 -17.12
CA SER A 414 -7.81 -8.78 -15.74
C SER A 414 -7.52 -7.66 -14.75
N SER A 415 -6.55 -6.80 -15.03
CA SER A 415 -6.25 -5.66 -14.14
C SER A 415 -7.40 -4.66 -14.09
N THR A 416 -8.11 -4.48 -15.21
CA THR A 416 -9.27 -3.59 -15.30
C THR A 416 -10.39 -4.08 -14.40
N LEU A 417 -10.74 -5.37 -14.48
CA LEU A 417 -11.78 -5.97 -13.64
C LEU A 417 -11.40 -5.91 -12.16
N VAL A 418 -10.16 -6.22 -11.81
CA VAL A 418 -9.69 -6.19 -10.41
C VAL A 418 -9.74 -4.77 -9.84
N LEU A 419 -9.26 -3.78 -10.58
CA LEU A 419 -9.25 -2.39 -10.13
C LEU A 419 -10.67 -1.82 -10.05
N SER A 420 -11.50 -2.06 -11.07
CA SER A 420 -12.89 -1.62 -11.08
C SER A 420 -13.69 -2.25 -9.95
N ALA A 421 -13.55 -3.56 -9.72
CA ALA A 421 -14.22 -4.24 -8.61
C ALA A 421 -13.79 -3.66 -7.25
N LEU A 422 -12.50 -3.35 -7.07
CA LEU A 422 -12.01 -2.73 -5.84
C LEU A 422 -12.56 -1.31 -5.65
N GLN A 423 -12.51 -0.46 -6.68
CA GLN A 423 -13.04 0.90 -6.62
C GLN A 423 -14.55 0.90 -6.37
N LEU A 424 -15.32 0.11 -7.12
CA LEU A 424 -16.76 -0.01 -6.95
C LEU A 424 -17.14 -0.60 -5.59
N GLY A 425 -16.37 -1.56 -5.08
CA GLY A 425 -16.55 -2.09 -3.73
C GLY A 425 -16.36 -1.04 -2.64
N VAL A 426 -15.31 -0.21 -2.76
CA VAL A 426 -15.02 0.88 -1.81
C VAL A 426 -16.06 2.01 -1.92
N LEU A 427 -16.48 2.37 -3.15
CA LEU A 427 -17.53 3.38 -3.36
C LEU A 427 -18.90 2.89 -2.90
N GLY A 428 -19.22 1.61 -3.13
CA GLY A 428 -20.43 0.98 -2.61
C GLY A 428 -20.43 0.94 -1.09
N PHE A 429 -19.28 0.65 -0.47
CA PHE A 429 -19.10 0.75 0.98
C PHE A 429 -19.34 2.17 1.51
N ALA A 430 -18.80 3.19 0.84
CA ALA A 430 -19.05 4.58 1.18
C ALA A 430 -20.54 4.95 1.04
N TYR A 431 -21.17 4.55 -0.07
CA TYR A 431 -22.59 4.78 -0.32
C TYR A 431 -23.48 4.16 0.77
N LEU A 432 -23.20 2.92 1.17
CA LEU A 432 -23.91 2.26 2.27
C LEU A 432 -23.74 3.01 3.59
N ALA A 433 -22.57 3.56 3.87
CA ALA A 433 -22.33 4.34 5.08
C ALA A 433 -23.12 5.66 5.11
N PHE A 434 -23.44 6.21 3.93
CA PHE A 434 -24.21 7.43 3.76
C PHE A 434 -25.72 7.22 3.60
N LEU A 435 -26.18 5.96 3.47
CA LEU A 435 -27.51 5.62 3.01
C LEU A 435 -28.64 6.21 3.88
N GLY A 436 -28.51 6.14 5.20
CA GLY A 436 -29.49 6.67 6.15
C GLY A 436 -29.41 8.18 6.37
N ASN A 437 -28.36 8.86 5.88
CA ASN A 437 -28.20 10.29 6.08
C ASN A 437 -29.05 11.08 5.06
N ARG A 438 -30.20 11.59 5.51
CA ARG A 438 -31.17 12.37 4.71
C ARG A 438 -30.81 13.84 4.58
N ALA A 439 -30.00 14.39 5.49
CA ALA A 439 -29.61 15.80 5.50
C ALA A 439 -28.32 16.07 4.71
N MET A 440 -27.63 15.03 4.25
CA MET A 440 -26.39 15.13 3.49
C MET A 440 -26.63 15.65 2.07
N GLU A 441 -25.83 16.64 1.68
CA GLU A 441 -25.65 17.02 0.29
C GLU A 441 -24.39 16.34 -0.30
N PRO A 442 -24.44 15.83 -1.54
CA PRO A 442 -25.59 15.84 -2.43
C PRO A 442 -26.69 14.84 -1.98
N SER A 443 -27.94 15.13 -2.34
CA SER A 443 -29.12 14.31 -2.02
C SER A 443 -28.95 12.81 -2.35
N LEU A 444 -29.77 11.93 -1.75
CA LEU A 444 -29.69 10.48 -2.02
C LEU A 444 -29.81 10.16 -3.51
N VAL A 445 -30.71 10.84 -4.23
CA VAL A 445 -30.91 10.66 -5.67
C VAL A 445 -29.61 10.93 -6.44
N ILE A 446 -28.93 12.03 -6.12
CA ILE A 446 -27.67 12.40 -6.76
C ILE A 446 -26.57 11.41 -6.38
N ARG A 447 -26.49 10.98 -5.11
CA ARG A 447 -25.51 9.97 -4.67
C ARG A 447 -25.71 8.63 -5.39
N SER A 448 -26.96 8.19 -5.56
CA SER A 448 -27.29 6.99 -6.32
C SER A 448 -26.93 7.16 -7.80
N ALA A 449 -27.19 8.34 -8.39
CA ALA A 449 -26.81 8.64 -9.77
C ALA A 449 -25.29 8.67 -9.97
N VAL A 450 -24.53 9.23 -9.03
CA VAL A 450 -23.06 9.22 -9.05
C VAL A 450 -22.52 7.80 -8.94
N LEU A 451 -23.08 6.97 -8.06
CA LEU A 451 -22.68 5.57 -7.95
C LEU A 451 -23.01 4.80 -9.24
N ALA A 452 -24.19 5.00 -9.82
CA ALA A 452 -24.57 4.39 -11.10
C ALA A 452 -23.63 4.84 -12.23
N ALA A 453 -23.31 6.14 -12.31
CA ALA A 453 -22.31 6.66 -13.24
C ALA A 453 -20.94 6.02 -13.01
N ALA A 454 -20.53 5.82 -11.76
CA ALA A 454 -19.28 5.12 -11.44
C ALA A 454 -19.28 3.68 -11.96
N PHE A 455 -20.39 2.94 -11.81
CA PHE A 455 -20.53 1.59 -12.38
C PHE A 455 -20.40 1.55 -13.91
N VAL A 456 -20.92 2.58 -14.58
CA VAL A 456 -20.92 2.69 -16.05
C VAL A 456 -19.56 3.13 -16.59
N PHE A 457 -18.96 4.18 -16.01
CA PHE A 457 -17.79 4.85 -16.58
C PHE A 457 -16.46 4.38 -16.00
N LEU A 458 -16.36 4.00 -14.71
CA LEU A 458 -15.07 3.62 -14.12
C LEU A 458 -14.39 2.46 -14.84
N PRO A 459 -15.10 1.39 -15.28
CA PRO A 459 -14.46 0.31 -16.03
C PRO A 459 -13.79 0.79 -17.32
N ALA A 460 -14.42 1.71 -18.05
CA ALA A 460 -13.87 2.28 -19.28
C ALA A 460 -12.65 3.16 -19.00
N VAL A 461 -12.74 4.02 -17.98
CA VAL A 461 -11.61 4.88 -17.58
C VAL A 461 -10.42 4.04 -17.09
N ASN A 462 -10.68 3.01 -16.28
CA ASN A 462 -9.65 2.08 -15.82
C ASN A 462 -9.01 1.30 -16.97
N LEU A 463 -9.79 0.89 -17.97
CA LEU A 463 -9.29 0.20 -19.16
C LEU A 463 -8.28 1.09 -19.90
N LEU A 464 -8.66 2.33 -20.21
CA LEU A 464 -7.77 3.29 -20.87
C LEU A 464 -6.53 3.57 -20.02
N GLY A 465 -6.71 3.79 -18.72
CA GLY A 465 -5.59 4.05 -17.81
C GLY A 465 -4.61 2.88 -17.69
N LEU A 466 -5.10 1.64 -17.72
CA LEU A 466 -4.27 0.45 -17.72
C LEU A 466 -3.63 0.21 -19.08
N LEU A 467 -4.28 0.54 -20.21
CA LEU A 467 -3.66 0.50 -21.53
C LEU A 467 -2.48 1.46 -21.62
N ILE A 468 -2.59 2.68 -21.08
CA ILE A 468 -1.48 3.65 -20.99
C ILE A 468 -0.30 3.02 -20.24
N HIS A 469 -0.56 2.40 -19.08
CA HIS A 469 0.48 1.79 -18.27
C HIS A 469 1.13 0.56 -18.94
N ASN A 470 0.34 -0.29 -19.60
CA ASN A 470 0.86 -1.46 -20.30
C ASN A 470 1.67 -1.04 -21.54
N GLY A 471 1.20 -0.05 -22.29
CA GLY A 471 1.93 0.55 -23.41
C GLY A 471 3.25 1.18 -22.95
N ALA A 472 3.23 1.94 -21.87
CA ALA A 472 4.44 2.53 -21.28
C ALA A 472 5.46 1.45 -20.86
N ALA A 473 5.00 0.33 -20.31
CA ALA A 473 5.89 -0.76 -19.90
C ALA A 473 6.53 -1.49 -21.07
N MET A 474 5.83 -1.59 -22.21
CA MET A 474 6.36 -2.18 -23.44
C MET A 474 7.31 -1.25 -24.18
N LEU A 475 7.03 0.06 -24.20
CA LEU A 475 7.92 1.05 -24.82
C LEU A 475 9.15 1.35 -23.98
N TYR A 476 9.00 1.37 -22.65
CA TYR A 476 10.04 1.79 -21.71
C TYR A 476 10.24 0.74 -20.58
N PRO A 477 10.58 -0.52 -20.92
CA PRO A 477 10.70 -1.61 -19.94
C PRO A 477 11.75 -1.35 -18.87
N ALA A 478 12.75 -0.50 -19.15
CA ALA A 478 13.78 -0.14 -18.19
C ALA A 478 13.33 0.88 -17.11
N TRP A 479 12.21 1.59 -17.35
CA TRP A 479 11.63 2.55 -16.40
C TRP A 479 10.56 1.91 -15.52
N ILE A 480 9.95 0.83 -16.00
CA ILE A 480 8.93 0.08 -15.27
C ILE A 480 9.55 -1.25 -14.87
N ALA A 481 10.09 -1.31 -13.65
CA ALA A 481 10.78 -2.49 -13.14
C ALA A 481 9.91 -3.75 -13.34
N PRO A 482 10.40 -4.76 -14.10
CA PRO A 482 9.66 -5.99 -14.31
C PRO A 482 9.61 -6.80 -13.00
N GLY A 483 8.42 -7.32 -12.66
CA GLY A 483 8.20 -8.16 -11.48
C GLY A 483 7.97 -7.41 -10.16
N SER A 484 8.21 -8.10 -9.04
CA SER A 484 7.89 -7.65 -7.68
C SER A 484 9.02 -6.91 -6.95
N ASP A 485 10.23 -6.90 -7.51
CA ASP A 485 11.39 -6.21 -6.93
C ASP A 485 11.41 -4.75 -7.40
N ARG A 486 10.81 -3.86 -6.60
CA ARG A 486 10.89 -2.41 -6.82
C ARG A 486 12.27 -1.90 -6.40
N PRO A 487 13.02 -1.22 -7.29
CA PRO A 487 14.13 -0.38 -6.84
C PRO A 487 13.57 0.70 -5.90
N GLY A 488 14.06 0.75 -4.66
CA GLY A 488 13.79 1.87 -3.75
C GLY A 488 14.88 2.94 -3.88
N GLY A 489 14.54 4.20 -3.60
CA GLY A 489 15.49 5.32 -3.59
C GLY A 489 14.92 6.59 -4.23
N VAL A 490 15.70 7.67 -4.19
CA VAL A 490 15.33 9.00 -4.73
C VAL A 490 15.08 8.94 -6.23
N GLU A 491 15.89 8.19 -6.97
CA GLU A 491 15.72 7.97 -8.41
C GLU A 491 14.37 7.30 -8.72
N ALA A 492 13.99 6.27 -7.97
CA ALA A 492 12.71 5.59 -8.14
C ALA A 492 11.53 6.49 -7.75
N LEU A 493 11.69 7.36 -6.75
CA LEU A 493 10.70 8.39 -6.42
C LEU A 493 10.49 9.34 -7.60
N GLY A 494 11.57 9.86 -8.18
CA GLY A 494 11.52 10.71 -9.38
C GLY A 494 10.88 10.01 -10.59
N GLN A 495 11.20 8.73 -10.81
CA GLN A 495 10.56 7.92 -11.86
C GLN A 495 9.06 7.75 -11.62
N ASN A 496 8.63 7.43 -10.39
CA ASN A 496 7.22 7.26 -10.07
C ASN A 496 6.44 8.56 -10.27
N MET A 497 7.05 9.70 -9.92
CA MET A 497 6.43 11.02 -10.13
C MET A 497 6.28 11.37 -11.61
N LEU A 498 7.36 11.22 -12.40
CA LEU A 498 7.28 11.49 -13.83
C LEU A 498 6.25 10.57 -14.48
N ALA A 499 6.25 9.29 -14.11
CA ALA A 499 5.27 8.33 -14.60
C ALA A 499 3.83 8.72 -14.20
N MET A 500 3.62 9.22 -12.98
CA MET A 500 2.30 9.68 -12.52
C MET A 500 1.83 10.92 -13.27
N ILE A 501 2.69 11.93 -13.45
CA ILE A 501 2.36 13.15 -14.20
C ILE A 501 2.07 12.81 -15.67
N ALA A 502 2.94 12.03 -16.31
CA ALA A 502 2.75 11.59 -17.68
C ALA A 502 1.46 10.75 -17.83
N TYR A 503 1.19 9.86 -16.88
CA TYR A 503 -0.05 9.09 -16.84
C TYR A 503 -1.29 9.98 -16.74
N LEU A 504 -1.32 10.93 -15.80
CA LEU A 504 -2.46 11.82 -15.62
C LEU A 504 -2.69 12.70 -16.84
N ALA A 505 -1.63 13.24 -17.43
CA ALA A 505 -1.70 14.02 -18.66
C ALA A 505 -2.23 13.17 -19.82
N LEU A 506 -1.68 11.97 -20.03
CA LEU A 506 -2.14 11.06 -21.08
C LEU A 506 -3.60 10.65 -20.87
N LEU A 507 -3.98 10.25 -19.65
CA LEU A 507 -5.36 9.89 -19.35
C LEU A 507 -6.31 11.05 -19.60
N ALA A 508 -5.97 12.26 -19.13
CA ALA A 508 -6.77 13.45 -19.38
C ALA A 508 -6.93 13.68 -20.89
N THR A 509 -5.85 13.63 -21.66
CA THR A 509 -5.91 13.80 -23.12
C THR A 509 -6.73 12.73 -23.83
N THR A 510 -6.62 11.46 -23.40
CA THR A 510 -7.42 10.36 -23.96
C THR A 510 -8.90 10.54 -23.61
N LEU A 511 -9.24 11.01 -22.42
CA LEU A 511 -10.63 11.22 -22.03
C LEU A 511 -11.28 12.45 -22.68
N LEU A 512 -10.51 13.37 -23.29
CA LEU A 512 -11.07 14.59 -23.90
C LEU A 512 -12.12 14.27 -24.97
N LEU A 513 -11.81 13.37 -25.91
CA LEU A 513 -12.72 13.07 -27.02
C LEU A 513 -13.99 12.31 -26.55
N PRO A 514 -13.90 11.24 -25.74
CA PRO A 514 -15.09 10.61 -25.15
C PRO A 514 -15.98 11.58 -24.38
N VAL A 515 -15.38 12.46 -23.57
CA VAL A 515 -16.12 13.45 -22.77
C VAL A 515 -16.76 14.50 -23.67
N ALA A 516 -16.03 15.02 -24.67
CA ALA A 516 -16.55 16.03 -25.59
C ALA A 516 -17.72 15.48 -26.42
N VAL A 517 -17.62 14.25 -26.94
CA VAL A 517 -18.69 13.61 -27.70
C VAL A 517 -19.90 13.33 -26.81
N GLY A 518 -19.68 12.79 -25.60
CA GLY A 518 -20.75 12.58 -24.63
C GLY A 518 -21.46 13.88 -24.27
N ALA A 519 -20.70 14.95 -24.00
CA ALA A 519 -21.25 16.26 -23.69
C ALA A 519 -22.01 16.87 -24.88
N ALA A 520 -21.50 16.75 -26.11
CA ALA A 520 -22.17 17.23 -27.31
C ALA A 520 -23.51 16.51 -27.53
N VAL A 521 -23.56 15.19 -27.36
CA VAL A 521 -24.81 14.40 -27.46
C VAL A 521 -25.77 14.79 -26.34
N PHE A 522 -25.28 14.96 -25.11
CA PHE A 522 -26.11 15.39 -23.98
C PHE A 522 -26.74 16.77 -24.23
N LEU A 523 -25.93 17.75 -24.66
CA LEU A 523 -26.40 19.11 -24.93
C LEU A 523 -27.34 19.16 -26.15
N GLY A 524 -27.07 18.37 -27.19
CA GLY A 524 -27.91 18.32 -28.40
C GLY A 524 -29.30 17.72 -28.14
N PHE A 525 -29.38 16.62 -27.40
CA PHE A 525 -30.67 15.97 -27.08
C PHE A 525 -31.33 16.52 -25.81
N GLY A 526 -30.59 17.24 -24.97
CA GLY A 526 -31.07 17.73 -23.67
C GLY A 526 -32.28 18.67 -23.76
N TRP A 527 -32.44 19.39 -24.87
CA TRP A 527 -33.58 20.29 -25.10
C TRP A 527 -34.90 19.54 -25.34
N GLY A 528 -34.84 18.33 -25.92
CA GLY A 528 -36.03 17.55 -26.26
C GLY A 528 -36.43 16.53 -25.19
N ILE A 529 -35.45 15.82 -24.62
CA ILE A 529 -35.69 14.69 -23.71
C ILE A 529 -35.13 14.90 -22.29
N GLY A 530 -34.59 16.09 -22.00
CA GLY A 530 -34.06 16.45 -20.69
C GLY A 530 -32.96 15.49 -20.21
N TRP A 531 -33.02 15.07 -18.95
CA TRP A 531 -32.04 14.15 -18.36
C TRP A 531 -31.96 12.78 -19.03
N TRP A 532 -32.98 12.35 -19.79
CA TRP A 532 -32.91 11.11 -20.56
C TRP A 532 -31.86 11.14 -21.67
N ALA A 533 -31.42 12.34 -22.09
CA ALA A 533 -30.27 12.49 -22.99
C ALA A 533 -28.97 11.90 -22.42
N ALA A 534 -28.89 11.66 -21.11
CA ALA A 534 -27.76 10.99 -20.47
C ALA A 534 -27.53 9.57 -21.01
N VAL A 535 -28.58 8.85 -21.44
CA VAL A 535 -28.45 7.48 -21.96
C VAL A 535 -27.70 7.45 -23.30
N PRO A 536 -28.16 8.13 -24.37
CA PRO A 536 -27.41 8.18 -25.63
C PRO A 536 -26.06 8.88 -25.49
N ALA A 537 -25.95 9.89 -24.61
CA ALA A 537 -24.67 10.53 -24.31
C ALA A 537 -23.65 9.56 -23.70
N SER A 538 -24.08 8.75 -22.73
CA SER A 538 -23.23 7.73 -22.10
C SER A 538 -22.82 6.66 -23.11
N ALA A 539 -23.75 6.21 -23.96
CA ALA A 539 -23.47 5.24 -25.01
C ALA A 539 -22.45 5.80 -26.02
N ALA A 540 -22.59 7.05 -26.44
CA ALA A 540 -21.66 7.71 -27.35
C ALA A 540 -20.26 7.85 -26.73
N ALA A 541 -20.18 8.36 -25.49
CA ALA A 541 -18.91 8.49 -24.77
C ALA A 541 -18.19 7.15 -24.60
N LEU A 542 -18.91 6.11 -24.16
CA LEU A 542 -18.36 4.76 -24.01
C LEU A 542 -17.98 4.14 -25.36
N GLY A 543 -18.73 4.42 -26.43
CA GLY A 543 -18.41 3.99 -27.79
C GLY A 543 -17.09 4.58 -28.28
N VAL A 544 -16.87 5.87 -28.05
CA VAL A 544 -15.60 6.55 -28.37
C VAL A 544 -14.46 5.99 -27.52
N ALA A 545 -14.66 5.83 -26.21
CA ALA A 545 -13.64 5.24 -25.33
C ALA A 545 -13.29 3.80 -25.74
N ALA A 546 -14.27 3.02 -26.20
CA ALA A 546 -14.03 1.67 -26.72
C ALA A 546 -13.26 1.69 -28.05
N ALA A 547 -13.53 2.66 -28.93
CA ALA A 547 -12.77 2.85 -30.17
C ALA A 547 -11.32 3.22 -29.90
N GLU A 548 -11.08 4.16 -28.98
CA GLU A 548 -9.73 4.54 -28.53
C GLU A 548 -9.00 3.34 -27.91
N ALA A 549 -9.66 2.60 -27.01
CA ALA A 549 -9.10 1.39 -26.41
C ALA A 549 -8.72 0.36 -27.48
N ARG A 550 -9.55 0.17 -28.52
CA ARG A 550 -9.26 -0.75 -29.63
C ARG A 550 -8.02 -0.32 -30.42
N VAL A 551 -7.86 0.98 -30.69
CA VAL A 551 -6.67 1.53 -31.36
C VAL A 551 -5.42 1.29 -30.51
N MET A 552 -5.50 1.58 -29.22
CA MET A 552 -4.39 1.36 -28.27
C MET A 552 -4.02 -0.13 -28.18
N ILE A 553 -4.99 -1.03 -28.06
CA ILE A 553 -4.76 -2.48 -28.03
C ILE A 553 -4.05 -2.95 -29.31
N GLY A 554 -4.52 -2.50 -30.48
CA GLY A 554 -3.88 -2.85 -31.75
C GLY A 554 -2.45 -2.33 -31.86
N TRP A 555 -2.21 -1.11 -31.38
CA TRP A 555 -0.86 -0.53 -31.35
C TRP A 555 0.06 -1.25 -30.36
N ILE A 556 -0.37 -1.50 -29.12
CA ILE A 556 0.39 -2.27 -28.12
C ILE A 556 0.67 -3.68 -28.62
N GLY A 557 -0.29 -4.34 -29.28
CA GLY A 557 -0.09 -5.65 -29.90
C GLY A 557 1.03 -5.67 -30.93
N ARG A 558 1.11 -4.66 -31.80
CA ARG A 558 2.22 -4.52 -32.76
C ARG A 558 3.56 -4.27 -32.08
N VAL A 559 3.58 -3.47 -31.00
CA VAL A 559 4.80 -3.27 -30.20
C VAL A 559 5.23 -4.60 -29.59
N PHE A 560 4.30 -5.36 -29.01
CA PHE A 560 4.55 -6.67 -28.44
C PHE A 560 5.17 -7.67 -29.43
N GLU A 561 4.65 -7.72 -30.67
CA GLU A 561 5.20 -8.60 -31.72
C GLU A 561 6.65 -8.24 -32.10
N ARG A 562 6.99 -6.95 -32.03
CA ARG A 562 8.32 -6.42 -32.36
C ARG A 562 9.30 -6.46 -31.19
N SER A 563 8.82 -6.61 -29.95
CA SER A 563 9.67 -6.62 -28.76
C SER A 563 10.56 -7.87 -28.72
N ASP A 564 11.88 -7.69 -28.69
CA ASP A 564 12.85 -8.77 -28.51
C ASP A 564 12.80 -9.29 -27.06
N PRO A 565 12.48 -10.57 -26.82
CA PRO A 565 12.46 -11.14 -25.49
C PRO A 565 13.79 -11.04 -24.73
N ALA A 566 14.93 -11.04 -25.44
CA ALA A 566 16.25 -10.89 -24.82
C ALA A 566 16.45 -9.51 -24.16
N SER A 567 15.73 -8.50 -24.65
CA SER A 567 15.69 -7.15 -24.08
C SER A 567 14.72 -7.02 -22.90
N ALA A 568 13.73 -7.92 -22.82
CA ALA A 568 12.66 -7.91 -21.83
C ALA A 568 13.01 -8.73 -20.58
N GLY A 569 13.94 -8.19 -19.77
CA GLY A 569 14.35 -8.83 -18.51
C GLY A 569 15.78 -8.54 -18.15
N THR A 570 16.58 -8.09 -19.12
CA THR A 570 17.91 -7.56 -18.87
C THR A 570 17.78 -6.07 -18.56
N GLY A 571 17.55 -5.75 -17.29
CA GLY A 571 17.81 -4.41 -16.77
C GLY A 571 19.31 -4.09 -16.85
N ARG A 572 19.80 -3.82 -18.07
CA ARG A 572 21.10 -3.17 -18.29
C ARG A 572 20.96 -1.68 -18.04
#